data_AF-A0AB74CJP3-F1
#
_entry.id   AF-A0AB74CJP3-F1
#
_cell.length_a   1.000
_cell.length_b   1.000
_cell.length_c   1.000
_cell.angle_alpha   90.00
_cell.angle_beta   90.00
_cell.angle_gamma   90.00
#
_symmetry.space_group_name_H-M   'P 1'
#
loop_
_entity.id
_entity.type
_entity.pdbx_description
1 polymer ?
#
loop_
_entity_poly.entity_id
_entity_poly.type
_entity_poly.pdbx_seq_one_letter_code
_entity_poly.pdbx_strand_id
1 'polypeptide(L)'
;MPSIISENIANRNWVDMWTIRDSSDCYLFPSDDNGLLSRSQTPLGSFPNAMGNTVIALQGTNAYALFEVSNVYSTGDGEYLLLVEAIGRDSARYFRSWTSTSLSGTWTSLADTEANPFAQSNNAKFSAPAWTKSISHGEMVRTNVDKTMAITPCNLCYLYQGVDPNASGDYNAMPWKLGLLTQANSAC
;
A
#
# COMPACT_ATOMS: atom_id res chain seq x y z
N MET A 1 -8.18 18.87 -5.39
CA MET A 1 -7.15 18.42 -4.42
C MET A 1 -7.36 19.18 -3.11
N PRO A 2 -7.51 18.50 -1.96
CA PRO A 2 -7.54 19.12 -0.64
C PRO A 2 -6.30 19.98 -0.33
N SER A 3 -6.45 21.05 0.46
CA SER A 3 -5.37 22.02 0.74
C SER A 3 -4.17 21.36 1.41
N ILE A 4 -4.41 20.48 2.39
CA ILE A 4 -3.37 19.73 3.10
C ILE A 4 -2.48 18.91 2.15
N ILE A 5 -3.01 18.42 1.03
CA ILE A 5 -2.21 17.72 0.02
C ILE A 5 -1.46 18.75 -0.83
N SER A 6 -2.15 19.79 -1.33
CA SER A 6 -1.53 20.80 -2.19
C SER A 6 -0.38 21.58 -1.53
N GLU A 7 -0.42 21.73 -0.21
CA GLU A 7 0.60 22.43 0.57
C GLU A 7 1.85 21.57 0.82
N ASN A 8 1.73 20.23 0.75
CA ASN A 8 2.81 19.30 1.10
C ASN A 8 3.40 18.52 -0.09
N ILE A 9 2.62 18.33 -1.17
CA ILE A 9 3.02 17.54 -2.36
C ILE A 9 4.21 18.15 -3.13
N ALA A 10 4.50 19.44 -2.95
CA ALA A 10 5.55 20.14 -3.68
C ALA A 10 5.44 19.98 -5.20
N ASN A 11 6.44 19.38 -5.86
CA ASN A 11 6.48 19.11 -7.31
C ASN A 11 6.30 17.61 -7.64
N ARG A 12 5.68 16.85 -6.73
CA ARG A 12 5.43 15.41 -6.84
C ARG A 12 4.01 15.14 -7.38
N ASN A 13 3.56 13.88 -7.31
CA ASN A 13 2.33 13.42 -7.95
C ASN A 13 1.27 13.04 -6.93
N TRP A 14 0.00 13.28 -7.27
CA TRP A 14 -1.13 12.86 -6.44
C TRP A 14 -1.71 11.57 -7.03
N VAL A 15 -1.38 10.43 -6.43
CA VAL A 15 -1.50 9.10 -7.06
C VAL A 15 -2.14 8.07 -6.13
N ASP A 16 -2.41 6.89 -6.71
CA ASP A 16 -2.75 5.66 -6.00
C ASP A 16 -3.93 5.75 -5.04
N MET A 17 -5.07 6.13 -5.61
CA MET A 17 -6.34 6.29 -4.91
C MET A 17 -6.87 4.94 -4.40
N TRP A 18 -6.91 4.75 -3.08
CA TRP A 18 -7.49 3.55 -2.46
C TRP A 18 -8.77 3.87 -1.68
N THR A 19 -9.85 3.11 -1.90
CA THR A 19 -11.10 3.26 -1.14
C THR A 19 -11.43 2.02 -0.32
N ILE A 20 -11.87 2.23 0.92
CA ILE A 20 -12.38 1.21 1.84
C ILE A 20 -13.52 1.83 2.66
N ARG A 21 -14.47 1.04 3.13
CA ARG A 21 -15.54 1.52 4.02
C ARG A 21 -15.62 0.68 5.30
N ASP A 22 -16.09 1.31 6.36
CA ASP A 22 -16.61 0.61 7.54
C ASP A 22 -18.14 0.70 7.61
N SER A 23 -18.74 0.53 8.80
CA SER A 23 -20.19 0.60 9.00
C SER A 23 -20.78 2.01 8.92
N SER A 24 -19.94 3.05 8.95
CA SER A 24 -20.35 4.45 9.14
C SER A 24 -19.88 5.34 7.99
N ASP A 25 -18.64 5.15 7.54
CA ASP A 25 -17.96 6.03 6.58
C ASP A 25 -17.31 5.25 5.43
N CYS A 26 -17.19 5.92 4.28
CA CYS A 26 -16.27 5.57 3.20
C CYS A 26 -15.01 6.42 3.31
N TYR A 27 -13.86 5.81 3.06
CA TYR A 27 -12.54 6.42 3.17
C TYR A 27 -11.82 6.43 1.82
N LEU A 28 -11.01 7.45 1.58
CA LEU A 28 -10.14 7.57 0.42
C LEU A 28 -8.72 7.88 0.87
N PHE A 29 -7.77 7.04 0.48
CA PHE A 29 -6.35 7.14 0.81
C PHE A 29 -5.52 7.39 -0.45
N PRO A 30 -5.12 8.64 -0.71
CA PRO A 30 -4.15 8.94 -1.76
C PRO A 30 -2.73 9.15 -1.20
N SER A 31 -1.75 8.85 -2.04
CA SER A 31 -0.33 9.16 -1.81
C SER A 31 0.10 10.41 -2.57
N ASP A 32 1.22 11.01 -2.16
CA ASP A 32 1.75 12.25 -2.73
C ASP A 32 3.17 12.14 -3.32
N ASP A 33 3.75 10.94 -3.43
CA ASP A 33 5.15 10.66 -3.80
C ASP A 33 6.19 11.45 -2.97
N ASN A 34 5.77 12.06 -1.85
CA ASN A 34 6.57 12.96 -1.03
C ASN A 34 6.62 12.54 0.45
N GLY A 35 6.18 11.32 0.75
CA GLY A 35 6.28 10.76 2.10
C GLY A 35 5.02 10.90 2.93
N LEU A 36 3.88 11.29 2.35
CA LEU A 36 2.62 11.41 3.05
C LEU A 36 1.54 10.50 2.46
N LEU A 37 0.91 9.72 3.34
CA LEU A 37 -0.36 9.08 3.06
C LEU A 37 -1.47 9.94 3.67
N SER A 38 -2.32 10.49 2.81
CA SER A 38 -3.50 11.23 3.27
C SER A 38 -4.71 10.33 3.41
N ARG A 39 -5.72 10.78 4.16
CA ARG A 39 -7.02 10.11 4.26
C ARG A 39 -8.13 11.14 4.28
N SER A 40 -9.09 10.99 3.39
CA SER A 40 -10.38 11.68 3.43
C SER A 40 -11.48 10.71 3.83
N GLN A 41 -12.63 11.23 4.28
CA GLN A 41 -13.81 10.41 4.54
C GLN A 41 -15.11 11.10 4.14
N THR A 42 -16.16 10.32 4.01
CA THR A 42 -17.55 10.76 3.85
C THR A 42 -18.51 9.73 4.44
N PRO A 43 -19.68 10.12 4.97
CA PRO A 43 -20.68 9.16 5.42
C PRO A 43 -21.10 8.19 4.31
N LEU A 44 -21.41 6.94 4.64
CA LEU A 44 -21.80 5.91 3.66
C LEU A 44 -22.90 6.37 2.68
N GLY A 45 -23.93 7.03 3.20
CA GLY A 45 -25.06 7.52 2.40
C GLY A 45 -24.72 8.67 1.44
N SER A 46 -23.56 9.30 1.61
CA SER A 46 -23.08 10.40 0.78
C SER A 46 -22.12 9.95 -0.32
N PHE A 47 -21.49 8.78 -0.18
CA PHE A 47 -20.55 8.26 -1.17
C PHE A 47 -21.19 8.12 -2.57
N PRO A 48 -20.50 8.54 -3.66
CA PRO A 48 -19.10 8.97 -3.76
C PRO A 48 -18.87 10.48 -3.54
N ASN A 49 -19.89 11.22 -3.11
CA ASN A 49 -19.82 12.67 -2.93
C ASN A 49 -19.28 13.03 -1.55
N ALA A 50 -19.05 14.33 -1.34
CA ALA A 50 -18.72 14.91 -0.03
C ALA A 50 -17.52 14.28 0.68
N MET A 51 -16.52 13.80 -0.07
CA MET A 51 -15.21 13.46 0.48
C MET A 51 -14.57 14.72 1.05
N GLY A 52 -14.26 14.68 2.35
CA GLY A 52 -13.65 15.79 3.07
C GLY A 52 -12.91 15.29 4.31
N ASN A 53 -12.73 16.18 5.29
CA ASN A 53 -11.99 15.89 6.52
C ASN A 53 -10.62 15.25 6.22
N THR A 54 -9.90 15.80 5.23
CA THR A 54 -8.63 15.25 4.78
C THR A 54 -7.56 15.49 5.83
N VAL A 55 -6.91 14.42 6.27
CA VAL A 55 -5.81 14.44 7.24
C VAL A 55 -4.59 13.69 6.71
N ILE A 56 -3.41 13.97 7.26
CA ILE A 56 -2.24 13.10 7.10
C ILE A 56 -2.48 11.87 8.00
N ALA A 57 -2.66 10.71 7.40
CA ALA A 57 -2.90 9.46 8.11
C ALA A 57 -1.59 8.77 8.52
N LEU A 58 -0.55 8.91 7.71
CA LEU A 58 0.78 8.39 7.99
C LEU A 58 1.83 9.24 7.28
N GLN A 59 3.00 9.41 7.91
CA GLN A 59 4.13 10.15 7.35
C GLN A 59 5.42 9.31 7.47
N GLY A 60 6.16 9.22 6.37
CA GLY A 60 7.47 8.60 6.32
C GLY A 60 8.56 9.50 6.91
N THR A 61 9.70 8.90 7.29
CA THR A 61 10.91 9.65 7.68
C THR A 61 11.53 10.41 6.51
N ASN A 62 11.22 10.00 5.28
CA ASN A 62 11.47 10.68 4.02
C ASN A 62 10.48 10.15 2.96
N ALA A 63 10.50 10.74 1.76
CA ALA A 63 9.65 10.33 0.65
C ALA A 63 9.78 8.84 0.29
N TYR A 64 10.97 8.26 0.34
CA TYR A 64 11.20 6.87 -0.05
C TYR A 64 10.79 5.85 1.02
N ALA A 65 10.70 6.26 2.28
CA ALA A 65 10.21 5.40 3.35
C ALA A 65 8.68 5.20 3.28
N LEU A 66 7.93 6.11 2.67
CA LEU A 66 6.48 6.05 2.52
C LEU A 66 6.11 6.66 1.16
N PHE A 67 6.42 5.96 0.07
CA PHE A 67 6.49 6.58 -1.24
C PHE A 67 5.12 6.71 -1.90
N GLU A 68 4.55 5.59 -2.31
CA GLU A 68 3.30 5.52 -3.07
C GLU A 68 2.61 4.16 -2.82
N VAL A 69 1.57 3.84 -3.57
CA VAL A 69 0.77 2.59 -3.48
C VAL A 69 0.33 2.21 -2.07
N SER A 70 -0.80 2.76 -1.63
CA SER A 70 -1.45 2.26 -0.42
C SER A 70 -2.42 1.12 -0.72
N ASN A 71 -2.42 0.09 0.12
CA ASN A 71 -3.54 -0.83 0.22
C ASN A 71 -4.04 -0.89 1.66
N VAL A 72 -5.35 -0.78 1.87
CA VAL A 72 -5.99 -0.85 3.18
C VAL A 72 -7.06 -1.93 3.18
N TYR A 73 -6.90 -2.93 4.03
CA TYR A 73 -7.79 -4.09 4.11
C TYR A 73 -8.38 -4.24 5.49
N SER A 74 -9.61 -4.74 5.58
CA SER A 74 -10.12 -5.33 6.83
C SER A 74 -9.59 -6.75 6.99
N THR A 75 -9.10 -7.11 8.17
CA THR A 75 -8.58 -8.46 8.47
C THR A 75 -9.68 -9.43 8.94
N GLY A 76 -10.93 -8.95 9.09
CA GLY A 76 -12.09 -9.76 9.46
C GLY A 76 -12.26 -10.00 10.96
N ASP A 77 -11.29 -9.60 11.78
CA ASP A 77 -11.27 -9.73 13.25
C ASP A 77 -11.37 -8.39 13.99
N GLY A 78 -11.79 -7.33 13.27
CA GLY A 78 -11.93 -5.98 13.81
C GLY A 78 -10.68 -5.12 13.67
N GLU A 79 -9.61 -5.64 13.07
CA GLU A 79 -8.43 -4.85 12.68
C GLU A 79 -8.42 -4.51 11.18
N TYR A 80 -7.48 -3.64 10.84
CA TYR A 80 -7.16 -3.23 9.47
C TYR A 80 -5.66 -3.38 9.23
N LEU A 81 -5.30 -3.82 8.03
CA LEU A 81 -3.94 -3.89 7.52
C LEU A 81 -3.71 -2.76 6.52
N LEU A 82 -2.69 -1.94 6.74
CA LEU A 82 -2.18 -0.97 5.78
C LEU A 82 -0.86 -1.49 5.21
N LEU A 83 -0.76 -1.50 3.88
CA LEU A 83 0.48 -1.70 3.12
C LEU A 83 0.82 -0.40 2.39
N VAL A 84 2.09 -0.02 2.38
CA VAL A 84 2.57 1.12 1.57
C VAL A 84 3.90 0.76 0.92
N GLU A 85 4.06 1.09 -0.35
CA GLU A 85 5.30 0.89 -1.10
C GLU A 85 6.39 1.88 -0.64
N ALA A 86 7.61 1.38 -0.59
CA ALA A 86 8.82 2.12 -0.24
C ALA A 86 9.93 1.81 -1.25
N ILE A 87 10.90 2.72 -1.34
CA ILE A 87 12.12 2.55 -2.14
C ILE A 87 13.27 2.27 -1.17
N GLY A 88 13.88 1.09 -1.30
CA GLY A 88 14.98 0.65 -0.44
C GLY A 88 16.30 1.33 -0.76
N ARG A 89 17.31 1.11 0.09
CA ARG A 89 18.68 1.62 -0.10
C ARG A 89 19.32 1.18 -1.42
N ASP A 90 18.93 0.02 -1.94
CA ASP A 90 19.37 -0.53 -3.23
C ASP A 90 18.51 -0.06 -4.41
N SER A 91 17.63 0.92 -4.19
CA SER A 91 16.61 1.42 -5.12
C SER A 91 15.53 0.41 -5.53
N ALA A 92 15.52 -0.80 -4.96
CA ALA A 92 14.47 -1.77 -5.19
C ALA A 92 13.20 -1.39 -4.42
N ARG A 93 12.05 -1.72 -5.01
CA ARG A 93 10.73 -1.49 -4.40
C ARG A 93 10.40 -2.59 -3.39
N TYR A 94 9.77 -2.22 -2.28
CA TYR A 94 9.31 -3.15 -1.26
C TYR A 94 8.09 -2.61 -0.52
N PHE A 95 7.36 -3.47 0.19
CA PHE A 95 6.22 -3.07 1.01
C PHE A 95 6.54 -3.05 2.49
N ARG A 96 6.09 -1.98 3.14
CA ARG A 96 6.00 -1.83 4.60
C ARG A 96 4.56 -2.07 5.04
N SER A 97 4.35 -2.45 6.31
CA SER A 97 3.02 -2.75 6.84
C SER A 97 2.77 -2.21 8.25
N TRP A 98 1.51 -1.87 8.49
CA TRP A 98 0.98 -1.37 9.76
C TRP A 98 -0.41 -1.96 10.03
N THR A 99 -0.82 -1.96 11.30
CA THR A 99 -2.19 -2.31 11.71
C THR A 99 -2.86 -1.17 12.46
N SER A 100 -4.20 -1.17 12.45
CA SER A 100 -5.02 -0.29 13.27
C SER A 100 -6.36 -0.94 13.58
N THR A 101 -6.99 -0.54 14.68
CA THR A 101 -8.37 -0.93 15.01
C THR A 101 -9.41 0.03 14.42
N SER A 102 -8.98 1.06 13.69
CA SER A 102 -9.87 2.03 13.05
C SER A 102 -9.24 2.62 11.79
N LEU A 103 -10.04 2.78 10.73
CA LEU A 103 -9.62 3.44 9.48
C LEU A 103 -9.24 4.92 9.67
N SER A 104 -9.72 5.57 10.73
CA SER A 104 -9.35 6.93 11.13
C SER A 104 -8.43 6.99 12.34
N GLY A 105 -7.94 5.83 12.82
CA GLY A 105 -7.09 5.72 13.99
C GLY A 105 -5.60 5.91 13.68
N THR A 106 -4.78 5.61 14.69
CA THR A 106 -3.33 5.58 14.55
C THR A 106 -2.89 4.23 13.95
N TRP A 107 -1.94 4.28 13.02
CA TRP A 107 -1.30 3.10 12.45
C TRP A 107 -0.08 2.68 13.27
N THR A 108 -0.05 1.43 13.71
CA THR A 108 1.05 0.82 14.48
C THR A 108 1.90 -0.04 13.56
N SER A 109 3.22 0.10 13.61
CA SER A 109 4.14 -0.69 12.76
C SER A 109 3.99 -2.19 12.98
N LEU A 110 3.95 -2.96 11.89
CA LEU A 110 3.92 -4.43 11.90
C LEU A 110 5.24 -5.00 11.35
N ALA A 111 5.47 -4.84 10.04
CA ALA A 111 6.70 -5.18 9.34
C ALA A 111 7.04 -4.04 8.38
N ASP A 112 7.77 -3.05 8.90
CA ASP A 112 7.95 -1.74 8.26
C ASP A 112 9.42 -1.33 8.11
N THR A 113 10.36 -2.27 8.08
CA THR A 113 11.79 -1.98 7.89
C THR A 113 12.39 -2.89 6.81
N GLU A 114 13.51 -2.53 6.19
CA GLU A 114 14.19 -3.44 5.26
C GLU A 114 14.67 -4.75 5.93
N ALA A 115 14.91 -4.73 7.24
CA ALA A 115 15.28 -5.93 7.99
C ALA A 115 14.08 -6.83 8.33
N ASN A 116 12.88 -6.25 8.39
CA ASN A 116 11.61 -6.94 8.60
C ASN A 116 10.51 -6.31 7.72
N PRO A 117 10.54 -6.55 6.40
CA PRO A 117 9.58 -5.98 5.46
C PRO A 117 8.33 -6.86 5.37
N PHE A 118 7.22 -6.29 4.87
CA PHE A 118 6.06 -7.10 4.50
C PHE A 118 6.40 -7.98 3.29
N ALA A 119 6.87 -7.36 2.21
CA ALA A 119 7.34 -8.07 1.02
C ALA A 119 8.53 -7.34 0.39
N GLN A 120 9.66 -8.03 0.26
CA GLN A 120 10.90 -7.56 -0.36
C GLN A 120 11.68 -8.76 -0.94
N SER A 121 12.68 -8.49 -1.76
CA SER A 121 13.61 -9.50 -2.27
C SER A 121 14.27 -10.39 -1.22
N ASN A 122 14.45 -9.93 0.03
CA ASN A 122 15.09 -10.72 1.10
C ASN A 122 14.13 -11.73 1.78
N ASN A 123 12.81 -11.55 1.67
CA ASN A 123 11.80 -12.47 2.20
C ASN A 123 10.96 -13.16 1.12
N ALA A 124 11.10 -12.76 -0.15
CA ALA A 124 10.52 -13.43 -1.31
C ALA A 124 11.45 -14.55 -1.84
N LYS A 125 10.88 -15.73 -2.09
CA LYS A 125 11.59 -16.86 -2.69
C LYS A 125 11.01 -17.14 -4.08
N PHE A 126 11.89 -17.44 -5.02
CA PHE A 126 11.52 -17.80 -6.38
C PHE A 126 11.82 -19.30 -6.60
N SER A 127 10.90 -20.01 -7.25
CA SER A 127 11.09 -21.41 -7.67
C SER A 127 12.00 -21.53 -8.91
N ALA A 128 12.26 -20.40 -9.56
CA ALA A 128 13.16 -20.21 -10.69
C ALA A 128 14.19 -19.13 -10.34
N PRO A 129 15.17 -18.81 -11.20
CA PRO A 129 16.04 -17.65 -10.98
C PRO A 129 15.21 -16.38 -10.69
N ALA A 130 15.62 -15.62 -9.68
CA ALA A 130 14.95 -14.37 -9.32
C ALA A 130 14.97 -13.40 -10.52
N TRP A 131 13.79 -13.06 -11.02
CA TRP A 131 13.64 -12.23 -12.23
C TRP A 131 13.48 -10.73 -11.92
N THR A 132 13.25 -10.39 -10.64
CA THR A 132 13.10 -9.01 -10.14
C THR A 132 13.71 -8.91 -8.73
N LYS A 133 14.21 -7.72 -8.38
CA LYS A 133 14.51 -7.33 -6.99
C LYS A 133 13.40 -6.47 -6.37
N SER A 134 12.56 -5.86 -7.21
CA SER A 134 11.48 -4.98 -6.81
C SER A 134 10.18 -5.77 -6.68
N ILE A 135 9.58 -5.69 -5.49
CA ILE A 135 8.18 -6.02 -5.24
C ILE A 135 7.46 -4.67 -5.16
N SER A 136 6.93 -4.21 -6.29
CA SER A 136 6.27 -2.90 -6.46
C SER A 136 4.76 -3.08 -6.58
N HIS A 137 4.02 -2.00 -6.86
CA HIS A 137 2.58 -1.87 -6.94
C HIS A 137 1.83 -3.20 -7.12
N GLY A 138 1.05 -3.55 -6.10
CA GLY A 138 0.26 -4.76 -6.08
C GLY A 138 -1.05 -4.63 -5.32
N GLU A 139 -1.77 -5.75 -5.27
CA GLU A 139 -2.99 -5.91 -4.50
C GLU A 139 -3.08 -7.34 -3.96
N MET A 140 -3.67 -7.48 -2.77
CA MET A 140 -4.01 -8.77 -2.19
C MET A 140 -5.13 -9.42 -3.01
N VAL A 141 -5.01 -10.71 -3.30
CA VAL A 141 -6.09 -11.49 -3.92
C VAL A 141 -7.20 -11.66 -2.89
N ARG A 142 -8.34 -10.99 -3.14
CA ARG A 142 -9.52 -11.04 -2.28
C ARG A 142 -10.55 -12.03 -2.82
N THR A 143 -11.15 -12.82 -1.93
CA THR A 143 -12.29 -13.67 -2.24
C THR A 143 -13.62 -12.98 -1.95
N ASN A 144 -13.66 -12.04 -0.98
CA ASN A 144 -14.75 -11.09 -0.83
C ASN A 144 -14.42 -9.77 -1.54
N VAL A 145 -15.19 -9.47 -2.58
CA VAL A 145 -14.99 -8.32 -3.48
C VAL A 145 -15.94 -7.15 -3.21
N ASP A 146 -16.55 -7.11 -2.02
CA ASP A 146 -17.33 -5.97 -1.58
C ASP A 146 -16.43 -4.76 -1.21
N LYS A 147 -17.06 -3.67 -0.76
CA LYS A 147 -16.42 -2.38 -0.47
C LYS A 147 -15.69 -2.32 0.87
N THR A 148 -15.75 -3.39 1.68
CA THR A 148 -15.03 -3.49 2.96
C THR A 148 -13.56 -3.88 2.77
N MET A 149 -13.18 -4.29 1.55
CA MET A 149 -11.83 -4.74 1.21
C MET A 149 -11.33 -5.83 2.17
N ALA A 150 -12.21 -6.76 2.55
CA ALA A 150 -11.87 -7.83 3.48
C ALA A 150 -10.85 -8.82 2.87
N ILE A 151 -9.86 -9.20 3.65
CA ILE A 151 -8.91 -10.28 3.38
C ILE A 151 -9.02 -11.35 4.48
N THR A 152 -8.52 -12.55 4.20
CA THR A 152 -8.22 -13.52 5.25
C THR A 152 -6.74 -13.39 5.63
N PRO A 153 -6.36 -13.45 6.91
CA PRO A 153 -4.95 -13.45 7.31
C PRO A 153 -4.23 -14.76 6.95
N CYS A 154 -4.96 -15.75 6.44
CA CYS A 154 -4.49 -17.08 6.07
C CYS A 154 -4.12 -17.14 4.58
N ASN A 155 -3.07 -17.88 4.24
CA ASN A 155 -2.62 -18.18 2.88
C ASN A 155 -2.63 -16.96 1.93
N LEU A 156 -2.09 -15.83 2.38
CA LEU A 156 -2.10 -14.58 1.63
C LEU A 156 -1.47 -14.75 0.23
N CYS A 157 -2.11 -14.15 -0.77
CA CYS A 157 -1.59 -14.09 -2.14
C CYS A 157 -1.59 -12.63 -2.61
N TYR A 158 -0.44 -12.16 -3.10
CA TYR A 158 -0.25 -10.75 -3.48
C TYR A 158 0.20 -10.66 -4.93
N LEU A 159 -0.68 -10.15 -5.80
CA LEU A 159 -0.35 -9.87 -7.20
C LEU A 159 0.45 -8.57 -7.21
N TYR A 160 1.64 -8.56 -7.81
CA TYR A 160 2.56 -7.43 -7.77
C TYR A 160 3.21 -7.19 -9.13
N GLN A 161 3.70 -5.97 -9.36
CA GLN A 161 4.58 -5.70 -10.50
C GLN A 161 6.06 -5.77 -10.09
N GLY A 162 6.88 -6.33 -10.97
CA GLY A 162 8.34 -6.37 -10.86
C GLY A 162 8.99 -6.04 -12.19
N VAL A 163 10.29 -5.82 -12.17
CA VAL A 163 11.08 -5.43 -13.35
C VAL A 163 12.45 -6.09 -13.29
N ASP A 164 13.04 -6.39 -14.45
CA ASP A 164 14.41 -6.88 -14.55
C ASP A 164 15.35 -5.92 -13.79
N PRO A 165 16.19 -6.39 -12.84
CA PRO A 165 17.11 -5.55 -12.09
C PRO A 165 18.13 -4.79 -12.95
N ASN A 166 18.32 -5.20 -14.22
CA ASN A 166 19.21 -4.55 -15.18
C ASN A 166 18.46 -3.59 -16.13
N ALA A 167 17.13 -3.50 -16.03
CA ALA A 167 16.37 -2.53 -16.81
C ALA A 167 16.81 -1.10 -16.44
N SER A 168 16.94 -0.25 -17.44
CA SER A 168 17.34 1.14 -17.29
C SER A 168 16.63 2.01 -18.34
N GLY A 169 16.61 3.32 -18.12
CA GLY A 169 15.94 4.29 -18.99
C GLY A 169 14.79 5.00 -18.28
N ASP A 170 13.87 5.55 -19.09
CA ASP A 170 12.70 6.27 -18.61
C ASP A 170 11.75 5.36 -17.80
N TYR A 171 11.24 5.88 -16.67
CA TYR A 171 10.39 5.12 -15.74
C TYR A 171 9.12 4.60 -16.43
N ASN A 172 8.48 5.45 -17.23
CA ASN A 172 7.24 5.10 -17.94
C ASN A 172 7.44 4.07 -19.05
N ALA A 173 8.69 3.82 -19.47
CA ALA A 173 9.05 2.84 -20.48
C ALA A 173 9.64 1.55 -19.88
N MET A 174 9.73 1.44 -18.55
CA MET A 174 10.26 0.25 -17.90
C MET A 174 9.39 -0.99 -18.21
N PRO A 175 10.00 -2.16 -18.46
CA PRO A 175 9.28 -3.38 -18.86
C PRO A 175 8.69 -4.11 -17.65
N TRP A 176 7.80 -3.44 -16.91
CA TRP A 176 7.11 -4.01 -15.76
C TRP A 176 6.30 -5.25 -16.16
N LYS A 177 6.35 -6.28 -15.32
CA LYS A 177 5.60 -7.53 -15.48
C LYS A 177 4.91 -7.90 -14.17
N LEU A 178 3.79 -8.59 -14.28
CA LEU A 178 3.05 -9.07 -13.12
C LEU A 178 3.63 -10.41 -12.63
N GLY A 179 3.76 -10.55 -11.32
CA GLY A 179 4.05 -11.78 -10.60
C GLY A 179 3.05 -12.01 -9.47
N LEU A 180 3.04 -13.21 -8.90
CA LEU A 180 2.20 -13.56 -7.76
C LEU A 180 3.07 -14.08 -6.63
N LEU A 181 2.99 -13.43 -5.47
CA LEU A 181 3.53 -13.96 -4.21
C LEU A 181 2.47 -14.83 -3.53
N THR A 182 2.90 -15.95 -2.95
CA THR A 182 2.08 -16.79 -2.08
C THR A 182 2.81 -16.93 -0.75
N GLN A 183 2.10 -16.68 0.34
CA GLN A 183 2.65 -16.75 1.69
C GLN A 183 3.10 -18.18 2.00
N ALA A 184 4.37 -18.34 2.37
CA ALA A 184 4.96 -19.65 2.67
C ALA A 184 4.89 -20.03 4.15
N ASN A 185 4.63 -19.07 5.03
CA ASN A 185 4.63 -19.20 6.49
C ASN A 185 3.27 -18.84 7.09
N SER A 186 2.19 -19.28 6.46
CA SER A 186 0.87 -18.93 6.95
C SER A 186 0.54 -19.63 8.27
N ALA A 187 -0.15 -18.92 9.16
CA ALA A 187 -0.53 -19.43 10.48
C ALA A 187 -1.81 -20.28 10.44
N CYS A 188 -2.48 -20.25 9.29
CA CYS A 188 -3.70 -20.92 8.88
C CYS A 188 -3.70 -20.89 7.33
#